data_AF-A0A7Y7PRZ7-F1
#
_entry.id   AF-A0A7Y7PRZ7-F1
#
_cell.length_a   1.000
_cell.length_b   1.000
_cell.length_c   1.000
_cell.angle_alpha   90.00
_cell.angle_beta   90.00
_cell.angle_gamma   90.00
#
_symmetry.space_group_name_H-M   'P 1'
#
loop_
_entity.id
_entity.type
_entity.pdbx_description
1 polymer ?
#
loop_
_entity_poly.entity_id
_entity_poly.type
_entity_poly.pdbx_seq_one_letter_code
_entity_poly.pdbx_strand_id
1 'polypeptide(L)'
;KVRLTVETYFSCPDSYFKPSATDSLVLAHEQVHFDITELFARRFVRQLGEQAANTRELQQKHETLFRQLHSESQLLQDAYDSETYKNPALVTGWQQRIARELAELQAYADKTLTFKVAL
;
A
#
# COMPACT_ATOMS: atom_id res chain seq x y z
N LYS A 1 2.21 -1.15 27.01
CA LYS A 1 1.83 -0.57 25.70
C LYS A 1 2.30 -1.53 24.63
N VAL A 2 1.58 -1.68 23.53
CA VAL A 2 1.95 -2.52 22.39
C VAL A 2 2.22 -1.61 21.19
N ARG A 3 3.31 -1.86 20.46
CA ARG A 3 3.61 -1.18 19.20
C ARG A 3 3.19 -2.09 18.05
N LEU A 4 2.45 -1.53 17.11
CA LEU A 4 2.15 -2.14 15.82
C LEU A 4 2.99 -1.41 14.76
N THR A 5 3.72 -2.17 13.95
CA THR A 5 4.43 -1.68 12.76
C THR A 5 3.82 -2.36 11.54
N VAL A 6 3.60 -1.60 10.47
CA VAL A 6 3.12 -2.11 9.19
C VAL A 6 4.19 -1.86 8.13
N GLU A 7 4.57 -2.92 7.42
CA GLU A 7 5.65 -2.89 6.44
C GLU A 7 5.12 -3.24 5.05
N THR A 8 5.73 -2.62 4.06
CA THR A 8 5.51 -2.86 2.64
C THR A 8 6.82 -3.36 2.04
N TYR A 9 6.76 -4.46 1.30
CA TYR A 9 7.93 -5.10 0.72
C TYR A 9 7.70 -5.37 -0.76
N PHE A 10 8.77 -5.23 -1.53
CA PHE A 10 8.81 -5.65 -2.93
C PHE A 10 9.46 -7.03 -3.01
N SER A 11 8.75 -7.99 -3.61
CA SER A 11 9.28 -9.34 -3.82
C SER A 11 9.93 -9.43 -5.18
N CYS A 12 11.27 -9.36 -5.22
CA CYS A 12 12.01 -9.54 -6.48
C CYS A 12 11.72 -10.88 -7.17
N PRO A 13 11.60 -12.02 -6.45
CA PRO A 13 11.26 -13.30 -7.07
C PRO A 13 9.87 -13.33 -7.74
N ASP A 14 8.92 -12.54 -7.23
CA ASP A 14 7.56 -12.48 -7.77
C ASP A 14 7.37 -11.36 -8.81
N SER A 15 8.42 -10.58 -9.07
CA SER A 15 8.41 -9.53 -10.09
C SER A 15 8.53 -10.08 -11.50
N TYR A 16 7.89 -9.42 -12.47
CA TYR A 16 8.07 -9.72 -13.89
C TYR A 16 9.40 -9.20 -14.47
N PHE A 17 10.23 -8.56 -13.64
CA PHE A 17 11.53 -8.03 -14.05
C PHE A 17 12.47 -9.12 -14.58
N LYS A 18 13.01 -8.90 -15.78
CA LYS A 18 14.08 -9.70 -16.39
C LYS A 18 15.09 -8.74 -17.02
N PRO A 19 16.41 -8.92 -16.78
CA PRO A 19 17.43 -8.05 -17.38
C PRO A 19 17.30 -8.01 -18.91
N SER A 20 17.13 -6.81 -19.45
CA SER A 20 16.71 -6.54 -20.84
C SER A 20 16.95 -5.08 -21.23
N ALA A 21 16.83 -4.76 -22.52
CA ALA A 21 16.87 -3.37 -22.98
C ALA A 21 15.68 -2.52 -22.49
N THR A 22 14.67 -3.14 -21.86
CA THR A 22 13.43 -2.50 -21.36
C THR A 22 13.39 -2.35 -19.83
N ASP A 23 14.52 -2.57 -19.14
CA ASP A 23 14.60 -2.61 -17.68
C ASP A 23 14.03 -1.39 -16.97
N SER A 24 14.24 -0.19 -17.52
CA SER A 24 13.73 1.04 -16.91
C SER A 24 12.20 1.16 -16.96
N LEU A 25 11.57 0.60 -18.00
CA LEU A 25 10.11 0.61 -18.15
C LEU A 25 9.45 -0.38 -17.20
N VAL A 26 10.00 -1.59 -17.10
CA VAL A 26 9.51 -2.62 -16.17
C VAL A 26 9.71 -2.15 -14.73
N LEU A 27 10.87 -1.58 -14.39
CA LEU A 27 11.11 -1.04 -13.06
C LEU A 27 10.12 0.09 -12.70
N ALA A 28 9.85 1.00 -13.63
CA ALA A 28 8.86 2.06 -13.43
C ALA A 28 7.44 1.50 -13.23
N HIS A 29 7.10 0.41 -13.92
CA HIS A 29 5.82 -0.28 -13.77
C HIS A 29 5.66 -0.90 -12.39
N GLU A 30 6.68 -1.65 -11.97
CA GLU A 30 6.71 -2.33 -10.67
C GLU A 30 6.77 -1.35 -9.50
N GLN A 31 7.39 -0.18 -9.68
CA GLN A 31 7.37 0.88 -8.67
C GLN A 31 5.94 1.37 -8.38
N VAL A 32 5.07 1.46 -9.39
CA VAL A 32 3.67 1.87 -9.17
C VAL A 32 2.91 0.82 -8.36
N HIS A 33 3.13 -0.46 -8.62
CA HIS A 33 2.56 -1.55 -7.82
C HIS A 33 3.00 -1.47 -6.35
N PHE A 34 4.28 -1.21 -6.11
CA PHE A 34 4.80 -0.99 -4.77
C PHE A 34 4.16 0.24 -4.10
N ASP A 35 4.06 1.35 -4.82
CA ASP A 35 3.49 2.59 -4.30
C ASP A 35 1.99 2.47 -4.00
N ILE A 36 1.24 1.68 -4.78
CA ILE A 36 -0.15 1.31 -4.47
C ILE A 36 -0.20 0.52 -3.16
N THR A 37 0.68 -0.46 -2.98
CA THR A 37 0.75 -1.24 -1.73
C THR A 37 1.06 -0.33 -0.52
N GLU A 38 2.03 0.59 -0.65
CA GLU A 38 2.37 1.60 0.37
C GLU A 38 1.20 2.53 0.68
N LEU A 39 0.46 2.96 -0.34
CA LEU A 39 -0.74 3.78 -0.17
C LEU A 39 -1.77 3.09 0.72
N PHE A 40 -2.06 1.82 0.46
CA PHE A 40 -3.02 1.06 1.26
C PHE A 40 -2.49 0.72 2.65
N ALA A 41 -1.19 0.52 2.83
CA ALA A 41 -0.58 0.37 4.15
C ALA A 41 -0.73 1.64 5.01
N ARG A 42 -0.53 2.83 4.43
CA ARG A 42 -0.79 4.10 5.13
C ARG A 42 -2.27 4.30 5.46
N ARG A 43 -3.17 3.94 4.54
CA ARG A 43 -4.63 3.97 4.78
C ARG A 43 -5.02 3.03 5.93
N PHE A 44 -4.41 1.85 6.00
CA PHE A 44 -4.64 0.89 7.08
C PHE A 44 -4.23 1.48 8.43
N VAL A 45 -3.04 2.06 8.53
CA VAL A 45 -2.54 2.70 9.75
C VAL A 45 -3.44 3.87 10.17
N ARG A 46 -3.82 4.75 9.23
CA ARG A 46 -4.76 5.84 9.52
C ARG A 46 -6.08 5.31 10.11
N GLN A 47 -6.75 4.44 9.37
CA GLN A 47 -8.08 3.95 9.76
C GLN A 47 -8.04 3.14 11.05
N LEU A 48 -7.00 2.34 11.27
CA LEU A 48 -6.86 1.57 12.49
C LEU A 48 -6.60 2.47 13.71
N GLY A 49 -5.82 3.55 13.54
CA GLY A 49 -5.60 4.56 14.58
C GLY A 49 -6.86 5.33 14.94
N GLU A 50 -7.74 5.57 13.97
CA GLU A 50 -9.05 6.21 14.17
C GLU A 50 -10.06 5.26 14.82
N GLN A 51 -10.01 3.98 14.49
CA GLN A 51 -11.03 3.01 14.87
C GLN A 51 -10.72 2.23 16.14
N ALA A 52 -9.46 2.06 16.55
CA ALA A 52 -9.09 1.24 17.71
C ALA A 52 -8.42 2.06 18.82
N ALA A 53 -9.02 2.07 20.02
CA ALA A 53 -8.46 2.82 21.15
C ALA A 53 -7.43 2.03 21.99
N ASN A 54 -7.45 0.70 21.92
CA ASN A 54 -6.68 -0.20 22.79
C ASN A 54 -6.44 -1.57 22.13
N THR A 55 -5.67 -2.44 22.79
CA THR A 55 -5.33 -3.77 22.25
C THR A 55 -6.53 -4.68 22.03
N ARG A 56 -7.62 -4.56 22.79
CA ARG A 56 -8.83 -5.37 22.59
C ARG A 56 -9.54 -4.98 21.31
N GLU A 57 -9.71 -3.69 21.06
CA GLU A 57 -10.30 -3.20 19.81
C GLU A 57 -9.40 -3.46 18.60
N LEU A 58 -8.08 -3.33 18.77
CA LEU A 58 -7.11 -3.73 17.75
C LEU A 58 -7.34 -5.18 17.34
N GLN A 59 -7.39 -6.11 18.30
CA GLN A 59 -7.63 -7.54 18.05
C GLN A 59 -8.97 -7.78 17.32
N GLN A 60 -10.01 -7.03 17.66
CA GLN A 60 -11.33 -7.16 17.04
C GLN A 60 -11.42 -6.61 15.61
N LYS A 61 -10.66 -5.54 15.29
CA LYS A 61 -10.86 -4.74 14.07
C LYS A 61 -9.79 -4.94 13.00
N HIS A 62 -8.54 -5.24 13.39
CA HIS A 62 -7.40 -5.21 12.47
C HIS A 62 -7.59 -6.12 11.25
N GLU A 63 -8.05 -7.35 11.45
CA GLU A 63 -8.12 -8.36 10.38
C GLU A 63 -9.19 -8.03 9.35
N THR A 64 -10.37 -7.56 9.80
CA THR A 64 -11.45 -7.14 8.91
C THR A 64 -11.07 -5.90 8.11
N LEU A 65 -10.46 -4.91 8.77
CA LEU A 65 -9.98 -3.70 8.09
C LEU A 65 -8.88 -4.04 7.08
N PHE A 66 -7.96 -4.93 7.44
CA PHE A 66 -6.90 -5.39 6.54
C PHE A 66 -7.49 -6.05 5.29
N ARG A 67 -8.42 -7.00 5.45
CA ARG A 67 -9.05 -7.68 4.32
C ARG A 67 -9.75 -6.70 3.38
N GLN A 68 -10.49 -5.75 3.93
CA GLN A 68 -11.19 -4.75 3.14
C GLN A 68 -10.19 -3.93 2.29
N LEU A 69 -9.18 -3.35 2.95
CA LEU A 69 -8.18 -2.52 2.27
C LEU A 69 -7.32 -3.32 1.30
N HIS A 70 -7.05 -4.60 1.60
CA HIS A 70 -6.33 -5.48 0.69
C HIS A 70 -7.12 -5.71 -0.60
N SER A 71 -8.43 -5.98 -0.50
CA SER A 71 -9.30 -6.11 -1.67
C SER A 71 -9.40 -4.82 -2.48
N GLU A 72 -9.50 -3.65 -1.83
CA GLU A 72 -9.43 -2.36 -2.52
C GLU A 72 -8.08 -2.12 -3.21
N SER A 73 -6.98 -2.55 -2.59
CA SER A 73 -5.63 -2.51 -3.18
C SER A 73 -5.53 -3.38 -4.42
N GLN A 74 -6.06 -4.61 -4.38
CA GLN A 74 -6.07 -5.52 -5.52
C GLN A 74 -6.85 -4.93 -6.69
N LEU A 75 -8.03 -4.37 -6.43
CA LEU A 75 -8.83 -3.71 -7.47
C LEU A 75 -8.09 -2.55 -8.14
N LEU A 76 -7.31 -1.77 -7.36
CA LEU A 76 -6.53 -0.66 -7.92
C LEU A 76 -5.33 -1.15 -8.74
N GLN A 77 -4.66 -2.23 -8.29
CA GLN A 77 -3.59 -2.87 -9.06
C GLN A 77 -4.10 -3.46 -10.38
N ASP A 78 -5.23 -4.16 -10.36
CA ASP A 78 -5.85 -4.72 -11.56
C ASP A 78 -6.24 -3.62 -12.57
N ALA A 79 -6.77 -2.50 -12.07
CA ALA A 79 -7.07 -1.34 -12.90
C ALA A 79 -5.79 -0.74 -13.52
N TYR A 80 -4.74 -0.59 -12.71
CA TYR A 80 -3.44 -0.09 -13.18
C TYR A 80 -2.86 -0.98 -14.29
N ASP A 81 -2.81 -2.30 -14.09
CA ASP A 81 -2.32 -3.23 -15.10
C ASP A 81 -3.18 -3.18 -16.38
N SER A 82 -4.51 -3.22 -16.25
CA SER A 82 -5.43 -3.21 -17.40
C SER A 82 -5.27 -1.96 -18.29
N GLU A 83 -5.06 -0.79 -17.66
CA GLU A 83 -4.89 0.47 -18.37
C GLU A 83 -3.49 0.59 -19.01
N THR A 84 -2.44 0.24 -18.26
CA THR A 84 -1.05 0.47 -18.70
C THR A 84 -0.54 -0.60 -19.65
N TYR A 85 -1.05 -1.83 -19.58
CA TYR A 85 -0.69 -2.89 -20.52
C TYR A 85 -1.11 -2.53 -21.96
N LYS A 86 -2.26 -1.85 -22.11
CA LYS A 86 -2.75 -1.37 -23.41
C LYS A 86 -2.15 -0.03 -23.81
N ASN A 87 -1.76 0.79 -22.84
CA ASN A 87 -1.22 2.12 -23.07
C ASN A 87 -0.12 2.48 -22.06
N PRO A 88 1.14 2.09 -22.32
CA PRO A 88 2.26 2.32 -21.41
C PRO A 88 2.51 3.80 -21.09
N ALA A 89 2.03 4.74 -21.93
CA ALA A 89 2.15 6.17 -21.66
C ALA A 89 1.35 6.62 -20.42
N LEU A 90 0.40 5.80 -19.94
CA LEU A 90 -0.39 6.10 -18.75
C LEU A 90 0.37 5.90 -17.43
N VAL A 91 1.50 5.17 -17.43
CA VAL A 91 2.31 4.91 -16.23
C VAL A 91 2.67 6.20 -15.50
N THR A 92 3.09 7.24 -16.25
CA THR A 92 3.44 8.55 -15.66
C THR A 92 2.25 9.22 -14.97
N GLY A 93 1.05 9.10 -15.53
CA GLY A 93 -0.17 9.65 -14.92
C GLY A 93 -0.53 8.92 -13.63
N TRP A 94 -0.36 7.59 -13.62
CA TRP A 94 -0.52 6.78 -12.42
C TRP A 94 0.49 7.13 -11.33
N GLN A 95 1.78 7.26 -11.68
CA GLN A 95 2.82 7.70 -10.75
C GLN A 95 2.45 9.04 -10.09
N GLN A 96 2.04 10.04 -10.87
CA GLN A 96 1.65 11.35 -10.36
C GLN A 96 0.43 11.28 -9.43
N ARG A 97 -0.57 10.47 -9.79
CA ARG A 97 -1.77 10.26 -8.98
C ARG A 97 -1.40 9.62 -7.64
N ILE A 98 -0.69 8.49 -7.65
CA ILE A 98 -0.35 7.75 -6.44
C ILE A 98 0.58 8.58 -5.54
N ALA A 99 1.55 9.29 -6.12
CA ALA A 99 2.42 10.21 -5.38
C ALA A 99 1.64 11.30 -4.63
N ARG A 100 0.60 11.88 -5.27
CA ARG A 100 -0.29 12.84 -4.61
C ARG A 100 -1.05 12.22 -3.44
N GLU A 101 -1.66 11.05 -3.66
CA GLU A 101 -2.41 10.33 -2.62
C GLU A 101 -1.51 9.91 -1.43
N LEU A 102 -0.25 9.54 -1.71
CA LEU A 102 0.76 9.26 -0.69
C LEU A 102 1.14 10.50 0.12
N ALA A 103 1.28 11.65 -0.55
CA ALA A 103 1.59 12.93 0.10
C ALA A 103 0.47 13.39 1.05
N GLU A 104 -0.79 13.17 0.68
CA GLU A 104 -1.94 13.42 1.55
C GLU A 104 -1.91 12.56 2.83
N LEU A 105 -1.22 11.42 2.78
CA LEU A 105 -1.05 10.49 3.89
C LEU A 105 0.34 10.58 4.55
N GLN A 106 1.08 11.66 4.34
CA GLN A 106 2.44 11.80 4.85
C GLN A 106 2.55 11.65 6.38
N ALA A 107 1.51 12.05 7.12
CA ALA A 107 1.44 11.89 8.57
C ALA A 107 1.47 10.41 9.04
N TYR A 108 1.23 9.46 8.13
CA TYR A 108 1.18 8.02 8.40
C TYR A 108 2.34 7.25 7.75
N ALA A 109 3.36 7.94 7.24
CA ALA A 109 4.48 7.32 6.52
C ALA A 109 5.37 6.42 7.40
N ASP A 110 5.43 6.70 8.71
CA ASP A 110 6.14 5.88 9.70
C ASP A 110 5.47 4.53 9.97
N LYS A 111 4.21 4.39 9.51
CA LYS A 111 3.35 3.21 9.60
C LYS A 111 3.38 2.53 10.97
N THR A 112 3.42 3.34 12.04
CA THR A 112 3.56 2.87 13.41
C THR A 112 2.43 3.39 14.30
N LEU A 113 1.82 2.49 15.09
CA LEU A 113 0.82 2.83 16.09
C LEU A 113 1.21 2.29 17.46
N THR A 114 0.78 2.98 18.52
CA THR A 114 0.97 2.52 19.90
C THR A 114 -0.35 2.40 20.62
N PHE A 115 -0.67 1.21 21.12
CA PHE A 115 -1.90 0.92 21.84
C PHE A 115 -1.64 0.70 23.33
N LYS A 116 -2.61 1.14 24.16
CA LYS A 116 -2.66 0.76 25.58
C LYS A 116 -3.15 -0.68 25.69
N VAL A 117 -2.58 -1.45 26.62
CA VAL A 117 -3.05 -2.81 26.92
C VAL A 117 -4.38 -2.68 27.64
N ALA A 118 -5.42 -3.30 27.09
CA ALA A 118 -6.67 -3.54 27.81
C ALA A 118 -6.50 -4.80 28.66
N LEU A 119 -6.81 -4.70 29.95
CA LEU A 119 -6.89 -5.82 30.89
C LEU A 119 -8.20 -6.58 30.71
#